data_AF-A0AAW0JLK4-F1
#
_entry.id   AF-A0AAW0JLK4-F1
#
_cell.length_a   1.000
_cell.length_b   1.000
_cell.length_c   1.000
_cell.angle_alpha   90.00
_cell.angle_beta   90.00
_cell.angle_gamma   90.00
#
_symmetry.space_group_name_H-M   'P 1'
#
loop_
_entity.id
_entity.type
_entity.pdbx_description
1 polymer ?
#
loop_
_entity_poly.entity_id
_entity_poly.type
_entity_poly.pdbx_seq_one_letter_code
_entity_poly.pdbx_strand_id
1 'polypeptide(L)'
;MGGWNPVSYEPVKDVFVYEFTTQQWRKGKDMPENRSFFAAGESGGRVFIAGGHDVSKNALSSAWVYDVREDKWAELTRMSQGRDECEGVVIGSEFWVVSGYGTESQGDFERSAEVYELGTSQWRRVEEAWNVTQCPKSCVGAGKDGNLFCWAESDSEVRVGACGIEMGGMTFLSGSAFQGGSQGFFLVKGQNGKLERIIKVPEEFSGFVQSGCFVEI
;
A
#
# COMPACT_ATOMS: atom_id res chain seq x y z
N MET A 1 -0.80 -9.40 -4.71
CA MET A 1 -1.16 -9.27 -6.15
C MET A 1 0.07 -8.77 -6.87
N GLY A 2 0.43 -9.35 -8.01
CA GLY A 2 1.66 -9.01 -8.71
C GLY A 2 2.93 -9.40 -7.96
N GLY A 3 3.98 -8.60 -8.11
CA GLY A 3 5.32 -8.88 -7.58
C GLY A 3 6.27 -9.32 -8.67
N TRP A 4 7.35 -10.01 -8.28
CA TRP A 4 8.41 -10.43 -9.19
C TRP A 4 8.62 -11.94 -9.10
N ASN A 5 8.81 -12.58 -10.24
CA ASN A 5 9.22 -13.97 -10.28
C ASN A 5 10.64 -14.10 -9.68
N PRO A 6 10.87 -14.94 -8.66
CA PRO A 6 12.16 -15.02 -7.98
C PRO A 6 13.28 -15.66 -8.83
N VAL A 7 12.93 -16.28 -9.95
CA VAL A 7 13.88 -16.94 -10.86
C VAL A 7 14.14 -16.07 -12.08
N SER A 8 13.09 -15.63 -12.79
CA SER A 8 13.26 -14.81 -14.00
C SER A 8 13.44 -13.33 -13.72
N TYR A 9 13.13 -12.86 -12.51
CA TYR A 9 13.07 -11.44 -12.17
C TYR A 9 12.17 -10.63 -13.11
N GLU A 10 11.12 -11.27 -13.65
CA GLU A 10 10.09 -10.60 -14.44
C GLU A 10 8.91 -10.23 -13.53
N PRO A 11 8.25 -9.09 -13.79
CA PRO A 11 7.03 -8.73 -13.08
C PRO A 11 5.93 -9.74 -13.43
N VAL A 12 5.18 -10.17 -12.41
CA VAL A 12 4.07 -11.10 -12.58
C VAL A 12 2.73 -10.39 -12.43
N LYS A 13 1.68 -10.98 -13.03
CA LYS A 13 0.30 -10.47 -12.95
C LYS A 13 -0.57 -11.28 -11.99
N ASP A 14 0.01 -12.28 -11.35
CA ASP A 14 -0.76 -13.25 -10.58
C ASP A 14 -1.50 -12.58 -9.42
N VAL A 15 -2.73 -13.02 -9.22
CA VAL A 15 -3.55 -12.71 -8.05
C VAL A 15 -3.76 -13.99 -7.30
N PHE A 16 -3.33 -14.03 -6.05
CA PHE A 16 -3.60 -15.12 -5.12
C PHE A 16 -4.46 -14.61 -3.99
N VAL A 17 -5.53 -15.33 -3.69
CA VAL A 17 -6.48 -15.01 -2.62
C VAL A 17 -6.42 -16.15 -1.61
N TYR A 18 -6.17 -15.81 -0.34
CA TYR A 18 -6.18 -16.77 0.75
C TYR A 18 -7.56 -16.81 1.39
N GLU A 19 -8.20 -17.99 1.38
CA GLU A 19 -9.48 -18.19 2.05
C GLU A 19 -9.24 -18.73 3.46
N PHE A 20 -9.57 -17.93 4.48
CA PHE A 20 -9.35 -18.32 5.88
C PHE A 20 -10.24 -19.49 6.31
N THR A 21 -11.44 -19.64 5.73
CA THR A 21 -12.37 -20.71 6.09
C THR A 21 -11.86 -22.08 5.65
N THR A 22 -11.26 -22.15 4.47
CA THR A 22 -10.71 -23.39 3.89
C THR A 22 -9.22 -23.54 4.12
N GLN A 23 -8.54 -22.48 4.57
CA GLN A 23 -7.09 -22.39 4.75
C GLN A 23 -6.33 -22.71 3.47
N GLN A 24 -6.85 -22.26 2.33
CA GLN A 24 -6.29 -22.54 1.03
C GLN A 24 -6.09 -21.27 0.22
N TRP A 25 -5.00 -21.25 -0.53
CA TRP A 25 -4.81 -20.30 -1.60
C TRP A 25 -5.62 -20.71 -2.82
N ARG A 26 -6.34 -19.76 -3.41
CA ARG A 26 -6.86 -19.88 -4.77
C ARG A 26 -6.17 -18.87 -5.68
N LYS A 27 -5.98 -19.25 -6.94
CA LYS A 27 -5.60 -18.30 -7.98
C LYS A 27 -6.86 -17.52 -8.41
N GLY A 28 -6.79 -16.20 -8.36
CA GLY A 28 -7.81 -15.31 -8.91
C GLY A 28 -7.46 -14.86 -10.32
N LYS A 29 -8.30 -14.00 -10.92
CA LYS A 29 -8.04 -13.45 -12.24
C LYS A 29 -6.79 -12.57 -12.27
N ASP A 30 -5.87 -12.88 -13.17
CA ASP A 30 -4.62 -12.12 -13.36
C ASP A 30 -4.91 -10.62 -13.60
N MET A 31 -3.99 -9.78 -13.12
CA MET A 31 -4.04 -8.33 -13.39
C MET A 31 -4.06 -8.07 -14.92
N PRO A 32 -4.79 -7.03 -15.38
CA PRO A 32 -4.85 -6.70 -16.81
C PRO A 32 -3.50 -6.30 -17.39
N GLU A 33 -2.67 -5.61 -16.60
CA GLU A 33 -1.37 -5.05 -17.01
C GLU A 33 -0.26 -5.52 -16.05
N ASN A 34 0.96 -5.68 -16.58
CA ASN A 34 2.14 -5.82 -15.74
C ASN A 34 2.40 -4.51 -15.01
N ARG A 35 2.58 -4.57 -13.69
CA ARG A 35 3.00 -3.42 -12.90
C ARG A 35 3.73 -3.83 -11.62
N SER A 36 4.67 -2.98 -11.22
CA SER A 36 5.42 -3.09 -9.96
C SER A 36 5.34 -1.78 -9.19
N PHE A 37 5.49 -1.83 -7.86
CA PHE A 37 5.50 -0.66 -6.97
C PHE A 37 4.30 0.28 -7.11
N PHE A 38 3.12 -0.30 -7.32
CA PHE A 38 1.86 0.40 -7.43
C PHE A 38 1.19 0.57 -6.06
N ALA A 39 0.37 1.60 -5.95
CA ALA A 39 -0.52 1.82 -4.82
C ALA A 39 -1.65 0.79 -4.82
N ALA A 40 -2.01 0.28 -3.62
CA ALA A 40 -3.15 -0.61 -3.44
C ALA A 40 -3.98 -0.20 -2.21
N GLY A 41 -5.29 -0.41 -2.26
CA GLY A 41 -6.18 -0.13 -1.14
C GLY A 41 -7.50 -0.90 -1.25
N GLU A 42 -8.16 -1.17 -0.14
CA GLU A 42 -9.42 -1.94 -0.10
C GLU A 42 -10.59 -1.07 0.32
N SER A 43 -11.75 -1.33 -0.30
CA SER A 43 -13.03 -0.81 0.18
C SER A 43 -14.19 -1.70 -0.23
N GLY A 44 -14.80 -2.35 0.75
CA GLY A 44 -16.05 -3.10 0.60
C GLY A 44 -15.89 -4.37 -0.25
N GLY A 45 -14.84 -5.15 -0.06
CA GLY A 45 -14.52 -6.37 -0.81
C GLY A 45 -13.94 -6.11 -2.19
N ARG A 46 -13.50 -4.87 -2.46
CA ARG A 46 -12.89 -4.45 -3.73
C ARG A 46 -11.50 -3.90 -3.48
N VAL A 47 -10.54 -4.35 -4.29
CA VAL A 47 -9.15 -3.90 -4.21
C VAL A 47 -8.85 -2.94 -5.35
N PHE A 48 -8.56 -1.70 -5.01
CA PHE A 48 -8.15 -0.64 -5.92
C PHE A 48 -6.64 -0.68 -6.09
N ILE A 49 -6.16 -0.55 -7.32
CA ILE A 49 -4.74 -0.40 -7.63
C ILE A 49 -4.55 0.78 -8.58
N ALA A 50 -3.45 1.51 -8.42
CA ALA A 50 -3.09 2.63 -9.28
C ALA A 50 -1.58 2.85 -9.28
N GLY A 51 -1.06 3.45 -10.35
CA GLY A 51 0.37 3.77 -10.41
C GLY A 51 1.27 2.56 -10.59
N GLY A 52 2.50 2.69 -10.11
CA GLY A 52 3.61 1.78 -10.36
C GLY A 52 4.28 2.02 -11.70
N HIS A 53 5.06 1.06 -12.17
CA HIS A 53 5.70 1.11 -13.48
C HIS A 53 5.50 -0.15 -14.31
N ASP A 54 5.61 0.00 -15.64
CA ASP A 54 5.61 -1.09 -16.60
C ASP A 54 6.99 -1.79 -16.70
N VAL A 55 7.10 -2.78 -17.59
CA VAL A 55 8.35 -3.54 -17.84
C VAL A 55 9.50 -2.64 -18.32
N SER A 56 9.19 -1.50 -18.92
CA SER A 56 10.17 -0.50 -19.38
C SER A 56 10.45 0.58 -18.33
N LYS A 57 9.95 0.43 -17.11
CA LYS A 57 10.05 1.38 -16.00
C LYS A 57 9.38 2.73 -16.26
N ASN A 58 8.39 2.78 -17.15
CA ASN A 58 7.57 3.97 -17.31
C ASN A 58 6.54 4.04 -16.19
N ALA A 59 6.45 5.18 -15.52
CA ALA A 59 5.44 5.43 -14.50
C ALA A 59 4.03 5.39 -15.11
N LEU A 60 3.12 4.66 -14.47
CA LEU A 60 1.77 4.43 -14.95
C LEU A 60 0.78 5.41 -14.32
N SER A 61 -0.15 5.94 -15.12
CA SER A 61 -1.33 6.68 -14.62
C SER A 61 -2.59 5.82 -14.59
N SER A 62 -2.53 4.57 -15.09
CA SER A 62 -3.66 3.66 -15.11
C SER A 62 -4.00 3.14 -13.73
N ALA A 63 -5.30 2.98 -13.50
CA ALA A 63 -5.88 2.48 -12.27
C ALA A 63 -6.95 1.43 -12.57
N TRP A 64 -7.10 0.47 -11.66
CA TRP A 64 -7.98 -0.67 -11.82
C TRP A 64 -8.62 -1.01 -10.48
N VAL A 65 -9.80 -1.62 -10.52
CA VAL A 65 -10.45 -2.20 -9.34
C VAL A 65 -10.70 -3.68 -9.59
N TYR A 66 -10.38 -4.49 -8.59
CA TYR A 66 -10.65 -5.91 -8.56
C TYR A 66 -11.80 -6.20 -7.61
N ASP A 67 -12.88 -6.77 -8.13
CA ASP A 67 -13.94 -7.34 -7.33
C ASP A 67 -13.55 -8.78 -6.97
N VAL A 68 -13.27 -9.00 -5.69
CA VAL A 68 -12.78 -10.29 -5.17
C VAL A 68 -13.86 -11.37 -5.24
N ARG A 69 -15.13 -10.98 -5.12
CA ARG A 69 -16.28 -11.89 -5.16
C ARG A 69 -16.61 -12.30 -6.59
N GLU A 70 -16.60 -11.35 -7.51
CA GLU A 70 -16.85 -11.63 -8.92
C GLU A 70 -15.64 -12.17 -9.68
N ASP A 71 -14.43 -12.10 -9.09
CA ASP A 71 -13.16 -12.46 -9.73
C ASP A 71 -12.94 -11.66 -11.03
N LYS A 72 -13.26 -10.35 -10.98
CA LYS A 72 -13.25 -9.47 -12.15
C LYS A 72 -12.51 -8.18 -11.91
N TRP A 73 -11.85 -7.73 -12.97
CA TRP A 73 -11.22 -6.43 -13.06
C TRP A 73 -12.08 -5.46 -13.85
N ALA A 74 -12.12 -4.21 -13.40
CA ALA A 74 -12.64 -3.09 -14.15
C ALA A 74 -11.60 -1.96 -14.21
N GLU A 75 -11.45 -1.34 -15.37
CA GLU A 75 -10.58 -0.16 -15.54
C GLU A 75 -11.25 1.05 -14.89
N LEU A 76 -10.47 1.84 -14.17
CA LEU A 76 -10.90 3.13 -13.64
C LEU A 76 -10.45 4.26 -14.57
N THR A 77 -10.97 5.46 -14.35
CA THR A 77 -10.39 6.66 -14.96
C THR A 77 -8.90 6.75 -14.62
N ARG A 78 -8.09 7.28 -15.54
CA ARG A 78 -6.65 7.47 -15.31
C ARG A 78 -6.40 8.66 -14.38
N MET A 79 -5.34 8.59 -13.59
CA MET A 79 -4.81 9.74 -12.83
C MET A 79 -4.32 10.83 -13.78
N SER A 80 -4.14 12.06 -13.29
CA SER A 80 -3.63 13.16 -14.11
C SER A 80 -2.17 12.97 -14.54
N GLN A 81 -1.41 12.20 -13.77
CA GLN A 81 -0.03 11.84 -14.07
C GLN A 81 0.33 10.42 -13.64
N GLY A 82 1.40 9.88 -14.21
CA GLY A 82 1.96 8.60 -13.77
C GLY A 82 2.70 8.74 -12.44
N ARG A 83 2.60 7.71 -11.59
CA ARG A 83 3.26 7.67 -10.28
C ARG A 83 3.88 6.31 -10.02
N ASP A 84 5.20 6.22 -10.06
CA ASP A 84 5.97 5.05 -9.63
C ASP A 84 6.33 5.16 -8.14
N GLU A 85 6.53 4.03 -7.47
CA GLU A 85 6.83 3.93 -6.04
C GLU A 85 5.88 4.73 -5.14
N CYS A 86 4.61 4.79 -5.53
CA CYS A 86 3.54 5.42 -4.76
C CYS A 86 2.95 4.45 -3.73
N GLU A 87 2.27 5.01 -2.73
CA GLU A 87 1.55 4.25 -1.69
C GLU A 87 0.04 4.44 -1.82
N GLY A 88 -0.72 3.38 -1.53
CA GLY A 88 -2.18 3.42 -1.55
C GLY A 88 -2.75 3.43 -0.14
N VAL A 89 -3.72 4.31 0.13
CA VAL A 89 -4.49 4.29 1.37
C VAL A 89 -5.96 4.60 1.08
N VAL A 90 -6.87 3.86 1.71
CA VAL A 90 -8.31 4.18 1.66
C VAL A 90 -8.70 4.89 2.93
N ILE A 91 -9.29 6.08 2.78
CA ILE A 91 -9.76 6.92 3.88
C ILE A 91 -11.23 7.23 3.63
N GLY A 92 -12.13 6.64 4.41
CA GLY A 92 -13.56 6.77 4.20
C GLY A 92 -13.98 6.28 2.81
N SER A 93 -14.47 7.20 1.97
CA SER A 93 -14.92 6.92 0.60
C SER A 93 -13.90 7.33 -0.48
N GLU A 94 -12.62 7.43 -0.12
CA GLU A 94 -11.56 7.94 -0.97
C GLU A 94 -10.38 6.98 -1.03
N PHE A 95 -9.89 6.69 -2.23
CA PHE A 95 -8.63 5.98 -2.45
C PHE A 95 -7.53 6.98 -2.83
N TRP A 96 -6.54 7.12 -1.96
CA TRP A 96 -5.43 8.04 -2.10
C TRP A 96 -4.20 7.30 -2.65
N VAL A 97 -3.61 7.87 -3.69
CA VAL A 97 -2.34 7.46 -4.30
C VAL A 97 -1.31 8.53 -3.94
N VAL A 98 -0.51 8.23 -2.94
CA VAL A 98 0.31 9.20 -2.22
C VAL A 98 1.73 9.20 -2.78
N SER A 99 2.24 10.39 -3.09
CA SER A 99 3.61 10.61 -3.53
C SER A 99 3.97 9.76 -4.76
N GLY A 100 5.19 9.23 -4.81
CA GLY A 100 5.79 8.63 -6.00
C GLY A 100 6.39 9.67 -6.94
N TYR A 101 6.82 9.21 -8.12
CA TYR A 101 7.45 10.07 -9.13
C TYR A 101 7.04 9.69 -10.55
N GLY A 102 7.20 10.63 -11.49
CA GLY A 102 6.98 10.39 -12.92
C GLY A 102 8.19 9.75 -13.61
N THR A 103 8.00 9.27 -14.85
CA THR A 103 9.05 8.59 -15.64
C THR A 103 10.33 9.42 -15.78
N GLU A 104 10.19 10.74 -15.98
CA GLU A 104 11.30 11.67 -16.21
C GLU A 104 11.93 12.21 -14.92
N SER A 105 11.36 11.89 -13.75
CA SER A 105 11.77 12.42 -12.45
C SER A 105 12.07 11.30 -11.45
N GLN A 106 12.70 10.21 -11.91
CA GLN A 106 12.93 9.02 -11.08
C GLN A 106 13.68 9.35 -9.79
N GLY A 107 13.10 8.98 -8.65
CA GLY A 107 13.64 9.26 -7.32
C GLY A 107 13.27 10.62 -6.74
N ASP A 108 12.74 11.55 -7.55
CA ASP A 108 12.21 12.84 -7.07
C ASP A 108 10.76 12.65 -6.61
N PHE A 109 10.60 12.12 -5.40
CA PHE A 109 9.29 11.88 -4.78
C PHE A 109 8.49 13.17 -4.62
N GLU A 110 7.28 13.18 -5.19
CA GLU A 110 6.38 14.31 -5.09
C GLU A 110 5.70 14.39 -3.72
N ARG A 111 5.38 15.62 -3.31
CA ARG A 111 4.60 15.90 -2.09
C ARG A 111 3.09 15.84 -2.33
N SER A 112 2.70 15.63 -3.57
CA SER A 112 1.31 15.58 -4.03
C SER A 112 0.72 14.17 -3.90
N ALA A 113 -0.60 14.08 -3.91
CA ALA A 113 -1.35 12.83 -4.04
C ALA A 113 -2.42 12.95 -5.14
N GLU A 114 -2.86 11.82 -5.66
CA GLU A 114 -4.07 11.68 -6.47
C GLU A 114 -5.13 10.98 -5.63
N VAL A 115 -6.34 11.53 -5.60
CA VAL A 115 -7.44 11.02 -4.77
C VAL A 115 -8.60 10.63 -5.66
N TYR A 116 -8.94 9.36 -5.63
CA TYR A 116 -10.09 8.80 -6.32
C TYR A 116 -11.30 8.76 -5.38
N GLU A 117 -12.34 9.51 -5.72
CA GLU A 117 -13.60 9.50 -4.98
C GLU A 117 -14.46 8.32 -5.44
N LEU A 118 -14.67 7.34 -4.55
CA LEU A 118 -15.33 6.07 -4.88
C LEU A 118 -16.79 6.24 -5.34
N GLY A 119 -17.46 7.32 -4.92
CA GLY A 119 -18.85 7.59 -5.26
C GLY A 119 -19.07 8.28 -6.61
N THR A 120 -18.12 9.11 -7.05
CA THR A 120 -18.23 9.92 -8.28
C THR A 120 -17.35 9.39 -9.41
N SER A 121 -16.43 8.47 -9.09
CA SER A 121 -15.44 7.92 -10.01
C SER A 121 -14.56 9.01 -10.64
N GLN A 122 -14.23 10.04 -9.87
CA GLN A 122 -13.37 11.15 -10.29
C GLN A 122 -12.06 11.16 -9.52
N TRP A 123 -11.00 11.57 -10.22
CA TRP A 123 -9.72 11.90 -9.60
C TRP A 123 -9.63 13.39 -9.31
N ARG A 124 -9.00 13.73 -8.20
CA ARG A 124 -8.49 15.07 -7.92
C ARG A 124 -7.06 15.00 -7.42
N ARG A 125 -6.27 16.00 -7.78
CA ARG A 125 -4.93 16.18 -7.26
C ARG A 125 -4.97 16.98 -5.96
N VAL A 126 -4.21 16.54 -4.95
CA VAL A 126 -4.02 17.24 -3.68
C VAL A 126 -2.54 17.55 -3.52
N GLU A 127 -2.19 18.82 -3.44
CA GLU A 127 -0.82 19.25 -3.19
C GLU A 127 -0.48 19.18 -1.69
N GLU A 128 0.81 19.03 -1.37
CA GLU A 128 1.32 18.98 0.02
C GLU A 128 0.63 17.93 0.90
N ALA A 129 0.14 16.85 0.27
CA ALA A 129 -0.45 15.70 0.95
C ALA A 129 0.60 14.85 1.68
N TRP A 130 1.86 14.85 1.21
CA TRP A 130 2.96 14.08 1.77
C TRP A 130 4.16 14.98 2.08
N ASN A 131 4.35 15.27 3.35
CA ASN A 131 5.34 16.25 3.78
C ASN A 131 6.71 15.64 4.12
N VAL A 132 6.87 14.34 3.93
CA VAL A 132 8.08 13.58 4.28
C VAL A 132 8.97 13.41 3.04
N THR A 133 10.28 13.59 3.18
CA THR A 133 11.27 13.42 2.09
C THR A 133 11.66 11.97 1.82
N GLN A 134 10.92 11.02 2.40
CA GLN A 134 11.18 9.59 2.27
C GLN A 134 10.15 8.95 1.35
N CYS A 135 10.57 7.86 0.70
CA CYS A 135 9.69 6.98 -0.05
C CYS A 135 8.48 6.61 0.84
N PRO A 136 7.24 6.81 0.35
CA PRO A 136 6.03 6.59 1.16
C PRO A 136 5.79 5.11 1.49
N LYS A 137 6.55 4.18 0.88
CA LYS A 137 6.32 2.74 0.91
C LYS A 137 6.04 2.24 2.33
N SER A 138 4.87 1.65 2.45
CA SER A 138 4.29 1.01 3.64
C SER A 138 4.12 1.91 4.87
N CYS A 139 4.69 3.12 4.94
CA CYS A 139 4.61 3.92 6.15
C CYS A 139 3.43 4.90 6.20
N VAL A 140 2.61 5.05 5.16
CA VAL A 140 1.53 6.05 5.19
C VAL A 140 0.44 5.66 6.19
N GLY A 141 0.17 6.54 7.15
CA GLY A 141 -0.99 6.53 8.03
C GLY A 141 -1.86 7.76 7.79
N ALA A 142 -3.14 7.67 8.16
CA ALA A 142 -4.10 8.77 8.04
C ALA A 142 -4.51 9.29 9.42
N GLY A 143 -4.37 10.59 9.63
CA GLY A 143 -4.76 11.33 10.84
C GLY A 143 -6.26 11.66 10.90
N LYS A 144 -6.79 11.96 12.09
CA LYS A 144 -8.21 12.34 12.33
C LYS A 144 -8.55 13.68 11.72
N ASP A 145 -7.55 14.51 11.55
CA ASP A 145 -7.58 15.78 10.82
C ASP A 145 -7.54 15.60 9.30
N GLY A 146 -7.42 14.35 8.82
CA GLY A 146 -7.26 14.02 7.40
C GLY A 146 -5.81 14.15 6.91
N ASN A 147 -4.86 14.51 7.78
CA ASN A 147 -3.46 14.64 7.38
C ASN A 147 -2.79 13.27 7.30
N LEU A 148 -2.01 13.05 6.25
CA LEU A 148 -1.18 11.85 6.12
C LEU A 148 0.11 12.01 6.93
N PHE A 149 0.58 10.92 7.52
CA PHE A 149 1.83 10.87 8.28
C PHE A 149 2.60 9.59 7.99
N CYS A 150 3.89 9.54 8.32
CA CYS A 150 4.71 8.34 8.18
C CYS A 150 4.82 7.60 9.53
N TRP A 151 4.34 6.36 9.57
CA TRP A 151 4.47 5.45 10.71
C TRP A 151 5.93 5.28 11.16
N ALA A 152 6.89 5.35 10.24
CA ALA A 152 8.31 5.29 10.56
C ALA A 152 8.79 6.46 11.43
N GLU A 153 8.07 7.58 11.43
CA GLU A 153 8.36 8.74 12.26
C GLU A 153 7.62 8.69 13.61
N SER A 154 6.57 7.86 13.72
CA SER A 154 5.69 7.80 14.89
C SER A 154 6.34 7.27 16.16
N ASP A 155 7.21 6.26 16.07
CA ASP A 155 7.88 5.65 17.22
C ASP A 155 9.25 5.05 16.85
N SER A 156 10.16 5.05 17.83
CA SER A 156 11.48 4.41 17.74
C SER A 156 11.47 2.90 17.53
N GLU A 157 10.39 2.20 17.89
CA GLU A 157 10.31 0.75 17.69
C GLU A 157 9.94 0.34 16.25
N VAL A 158 9.53 1.29 15.39
CA VAL A 158 8.95 1.00 14.07
C VAL A 158 9.54 1.92 12.98
N ARG A 159 10.87 2.15 13.01
CA ARG A 159 11.57 3.03 12.05
C ARG A 159 11.75 2.44 10.65
N VAL A 160 11.73 1.12 10.51
CA VAL A 160 12.07 0.41 9.26
C VAL A 160 10.98 -0.61 8.93
N GLY A 161 10.56 -0.62 7.66
CA GLY A 161 9.52 -1.54 7.18
C GLY A 161 8.18 -1.34 7.90
N ALA A 162 7.91 -0.12 8.38
CA ALA A 162 6.65 0.22 9.01
C ALA A 162 5.51 -0.08 8.04
N CYS A 163 4.49 -0.80 8.47
CA CYS A 163 3.26 -1.03 7.73
C CYS A 163 2.05 -1.00 8.65
N GLY A 164 1.13 -0.07 8.41
CA GLY A 164 -0.08 0.13 9.18
C GLY A 164 -1.33 -0.30 8.41
N ILE A 165 -2.25 -0.99 9.09
CA ILE A 165 -3.57 -1.34 8.58
C ILE A 165 -4.62 -0.83 9.55
N GLU A 166 -5.59 -0.06 9.07
CA GLU A 166 -6.69 0.43 9.89
C GLU A 166 -7.76 -0.66 10.05
N MET A 167 -8.10 -0.97 11.29
CA MET A 167 -9.04 -2.00 11.73
C MET A 167 -10.10 -1.41 12.66
N GLY A 168 -11.07 -0.67 12.09
CA GLY A 168 -12.25 -0.22 12.84
C GLY A 168 -11.94 0.66 14.07
N GLY A 169 -11.00 1.61 13.94
CA GLY A 169 -10.59 2.54 15.00
C GLY A 169 -9.35 2.12 15.80
N MET A 170 -8.76 0.98 15.43
CA MET A 170 -7.43 0.56 15.86
C MET A 170 -6.55 0.43 14.62
N THR A 171 -5.26 0.69 14.75
CA THR A 171 -4.31 0.39 13.67
C THR A 171 -3.45 -0.81 14.09
N PHE A 172 -3.40 -1.84 13.26
CA PHE A 172 -2.36 -2.86 13.33
C PHE A 172 -1.10 -2.33 12.66
N LEU A 173 0.02 -2.34 13.36
CA LEU A 173 1.29 -1.81 12.88
C LEU A 173 2.37 -2.88 12.97
N SER A 174 3.07 -3.13 11.87
CA SER A 174 4.29 -3.93 11.85
C SER A 174 5.50 -3.07 11.53
N GLY A 175 6.69 -3.43 12.02
CA GLY A 175 7.96 -2.83 11.61
C GLY A 175 9.06 -3.09 12.64
N SER A 176 10.24 -2.54 12.40
CA SER A 176 11.41 -2.73 13.28
C SER A 176 12.11 -1.41 13.62
N ALA A 177 12.84 -1.41 14.74
CA ALA A 177 13.54 -0.22 15.22
C ALA A 177 14.73 0.20 14.33
N PHE A 178 15.31 -0.75 13.59
CA PHE A 178 16.45 -0.53 12.70
C PHE A 178 16.55 -1.65 11.66
N GLN A 179 17.34 -1.41 10.62
CA GLN A 179 17.55 -2.34 9.53
C GLN A 179 18.17 -3.66 10.03
N GLY A 180 17.49 -4.78 9.78
CA GLY A 180 17.90 -6.11 10.28
C GLY A 180 17.45 -6.42 11.71
N GLY A 181 16.76 -5.50 12.38
CA GLY A 181 16.14 -5.75 13.68
C GLY A 181 14.92 -6.68 13.62
N SER A 182 14.55 -7.26 14.76
CA SER A 182 13.36 -8.11 14.87
C SER A 182 12.08 -7.34 14.54
N GLN A 183 11.22 -7.95 13.73
CA GLN A 183 9.91 -7.40 13.43
C GLN A 183 9.02 -7.39 14.68
N GLY A 184 8.44 -6.22 14.97
CA GLY A 184 7.43 -6.04 15.99
C GLY A 184 6.04 -5.96 15.38
N PHE A 185 5.04 -6.39 16.15
CA PHE A 185 3.63 -6.22 15.83
C PHE A 185 2.93 -5.52 16.98
N PHE A 186 2.26 -4.43 16.64
CA PHE A 186 1.70 -3.48 17.58
C PHE A 186 0.24 -3.21 17.23
N LEU A 187 -0.54 -2.96 18.26
CA LEU A 187 -1.87 -2.39 18.14
C LEU A 187 -1.82 -0.96 18.65
N VAL A 188 -2.34 -0.04 17.85
CA VAL A 188 -2.43 1.38 18.20
C VAL A 188 -3.90 1.71 18.38
N LYS A 189 -4.32 1.95 19.63
CA LYS A 189 -5.71 2.33 19.95
C LYS A 189 -5.90 3.82 19.71
N GLY A 190 -6.52 4.17 18.58
CA GLY A 190 -6.53 5.54 18.09
C GLY A 190 -5.14 6.03 17.67
N GLN A 191 -5.07 7.04 16.81
CA GLN A 191 -3.86 7.36 16.06
C GLN A 191 -2.68 7.93 16.88
N ASN A 192 -2.93 8.43 18.10
CA ASN A 192 -1.89 8.86 19.06
C ASN A 192 -1.77 7.89 20.25
N GLY A 193 -2.36 6.70 20.13
CA GLY A 193 -2.28 5.67 21.13
C GLY A 193 -0.82 5.23 21.32
N LYS A 194 -0.48 4.88 22.55
CA LYS A 194 0.80 4.20 22.81
C LYS A 194 0.82 2.90 22.03
N LEU A 195 1.93 2.57 21.38
CA LEU A 195 2.08 1.26 20.74
C LEU A 195 1.97 0.17 21.80
N GLU A 196 0.97 -0.68 21.67
CA GLU A 196 0.79 -1.88 22.50
C GLU A 196 1.32 -3.07 21.71
N ARG A 197 2.44 -3.66 22.14
CA ARG A 197 2.98 -4.87 21.52
C ARG A 197 2.04 -6.04 21.79
N ILE A 198 1.51 -6.65 20.74
CA ILE A 198 0.45 -7.67 20.84
C ILE A 198 0.93 -9.10 20.59
N ILE A 199 2.08 -9.28 19.93
CA ILE A 199 2.61 -10.61 19.61
C ILE A 199 4.11 -10.64 19.90
N LYS A 200 4.56 -11.72 20.56
CA LYS A 200 5.97 -12.10 20.57
C LYS A 200 6.23 -12.96 19.34
N VAL A 201 6.92 -12.41 18.36
CA VAL A 201 7.28 -13.14 17.13
C VAL A 201 8.27 -14.23 17.51
N PRO A 202 8.00 -15.51 17.19
CA PRO A 202 8.99 -16.57 17.36
C PRO A 202 10.26 -16.24 16.57
N GLU A 203 11.44 -16.61 17.06
CA GLU A 203 12.71 -16.28 16.41
C GLU A 203 12.77 -16.80 14.96
N GLU A 204 12.13 -17.94 14.67
CA GLU A 204 12.08 -18.52 13.32
C GLU A 204 11.28 -17.68 12.30
N PHE A 205 10.41 -16.78 12.77
CA PHE A 205 9.67 -15.81 11.95
C PHE A 205 10.23 -14.39 12.08
N SER A 206 11.35 -14.23 12.80
CA SER A 206 12.09 -12.98 12.89
C SER A 206 13.12 -12.92 11.76
N GLY A 207 13.12 -11.84 11.00
CA GLY A 207 13.99 -11.74 9.82
C GLY A 207 13.77 -10.47 9.01
N PHE A 208 14.52 -10.37 7.91
CA PHE A 208 14.56 -9.19 7.06
C PHE A 208 13.31 -9.13 6.17
N VAL A 209 12.37 -8.24 6.50
CA VAL A 209 11.26 -7.87 5.61
C VAL A 209 11.60 -6.48 5.03
N GLN A 210 11.93 -6.42 3.73
CA GLN A 210 12.30 -5.15 3.08
C GLN A 210 11.11 -4.27 2.74
N SER A 211 9.95 -4.86 2.47
CA SER A 211 8.72 -4.14 2.16
C SER A 211 7.56 -5.12 2.19
N GLY A 212 6.45 -4.75 2.83
CA GLY A 212 5.17 -5.42 2.68
C GLY A 212 4.09 -4.36 2.52
N CYS A 213 3.19 -4.55 1.56
CA CYS A 213 1.90 -3.86 1.54
C CYS A 213 0.88 -4.86 2.07
N PHE A 214 0.25 -4.54 3.19
CA PHE A 214 -0.86 -5.33 3.70
C PHE A 214 -2.15 -4.62 3.34
N VAL A 215 -3.02 -5.34 2.65
CA VAL A 215 -4.38 -4.91 2.37
C VAL A 215 -5.29 -6.00 2.92
N GLU A 216 -6.03 -5.68 3.98
CA GLU A 216 -7.05 -6.57 4.55
C GLU A 216 -8.35 -6.42 3.75
N ILE A 217 -9.05 -7.52 3.50
CA ILE A 217 -10.28 -7.63 2.70
C ILE A 217 -11.36 -8.31 3.52
#